data_AF-A0A2N9FCC8-F1
#
_entry.id   AF-A0A2N9FCC8-F1
#
_cell.length_a   1.000
_cell.length_b   1.000
_cell.length_c   1.000
_cell.angle_alpha   90.00
_cell.angle_beta   90.00
_cell.angle_gamma   90.00
#
_symmetry.space_group_name_H-M   'P 1'
#
loop_
_entity.id
_entity.type
_entity.pdbx_description
1 polymer ?
#
loop_
_entity_poly.entity_id
_entity_poly.type
_entity_poly.pdbx_seq_one_letter_code
_entity_poly.pdbx_strand_id
1 'polypeptide(L)'
;MEDRNHLFFKCSFSNRIWKYIMALCLVSSAPEDWDLLLEWGIKNLKGRSFRVTLCKIAWWATVYHLWLQRNARLHAGEVKSEEQIIKAIRRDVKAKMEAIKAPASILHNTLCNNWHILLCTA
;
A
#
# COMPACT_ATOMS: atom_id res chain seq x y z
N MET A 1 -18.02 8.89 -15.27
CA MET A 1 -16.73 8.90 -16.00
C MET A 1 -15.65 8.54 -15.01
N GLU A 2 -14.84 7.53 -15.29
CA GLU A 2 -13.81 7.06 -14.36
C GLU A 2 -12.48 7.76 -14.65
N ASP A 3 -12.04 8.61 -13.72
CA ASP A 3 -10.70 9.22 -13.72
C ASP A 3 -9.82 8.60 -12.62
N ARG A 4 -8.53 8.95 -12.56
CA ARG A 4 -7.58 8.41 -11.56
C ARG A 4 -8.07 8.68 -10.12
N ASN A 5 -8.57 9.88 -9.85
CA ASN A 5 -9.11 10.23 -8.53
C ASN A 5 -10.35 9.39 -8.19
N HIS A 6 -11.22 9.11 -9.15
CA HIS A 6 -12.38 8.26 -8.96
C HIS A 6 -11.99 6.81 -8.70
N LEU A 7 -11.04 6.28 -9.47
CA LEU A 7 -10.54 4.92 -9.32
C LEU A 7 -9.88 4.68 -7.96
N PHE A 8 -9.09 5.62 -7.46
CA PHE A 8 -8.28 5.43 -6.26
C PHE A 8 -8.89 6.02 -4.99
N PHE A 9 -9.53 7.20 -5.05
CA PHE A 9 -9.92 7.95 -3.85
C PHE A 9 -11.42 8.23 -3.70
N LYS A 10 -12.16 8.48 -4.78
CA LYS A 10 -13.61 8.78 -4.68
C LYS A 10 -14.48 7.53 -4.60
N CYS A 11 -13.99 6.38 -5.10
CA CYS A 11 -14.65 5.10 -4.89
C CYS A 11 -14.48 4.64 -3.44
N SER A 12 -15.59 4.43 -2.71
CA SER A 12 -15.55 4.06 -1.29
C SER A 12 -14.83 2.73 -1.05
N PHE A 13 -14.95 1.77 -1.97
CA PHE A 13 -14.23 0.49 -1.95
C PHE A 13 -12.70 0.70 -2.02
N SER A 14 -12.22 1.42 -3.04
CA SER A 14 -10.80 1.72 -3.21
C SER A 14 -10.24 2.55 -2.05
N ASN A 15 -11.03 3.53 -1.57
CA ASN A 15 -10.63 4.41 -0.47
C ASN A 15 -10.43 3.64 0.85
N ARG A 16 -11.32 2.69 1.17
CA ARG A 16 -11.17 1.84 2.36
C ARG A 16 -9.90 1.00 2.31
N ILE A 17 -9.64 0.34 1.17
CA ILE A 17 -8.41 -0.44 0.95
C ILE A 17 -7.18 0.46 1.07
N TRP A 18 -7.20 1.63 0.42
CA TRP A 18 -6.12 2.62 0.49
C TRP A 18 -5.81 3.06 1.92
N LYS A 19 -6.82 3.50 2.66
CA LYS A 19 -6.69 3.94 4.07
C LYS A 19 -6.15 2.82 4.95
N TYR A 20 -6.69 1.61 4.80
CA TYR A 20 -6.22 0.46 5.57
C TYR A 20 -4.72 0.20 5.31
N ILE A 21 -4.30 0.16 4.04
CA ILE A 21 -2.90 -0.11 3.68
C ILE A 21 -1.97 1.02 4.16
N MET A 22 -2.36 2.29 4.00
CA MET A 22 -1.56 3.43 4.50
C MET A 22 -1.45 3.44 6.03
N ALA A 23 -2.50 3.02 6.75
CA ALA A 23 -2.45 2.90 8.21
C ALA A 23 -1.41 1.86 8.67
N LEU A 24 -1.26 0.74 7.94
CA LEU A 24 -0.20 -0.24 8.23
C LEU A 24 1.22 0.34 8.09
N CYS A 25 1.38 1.37 7.24
CA CYS A 25 2.61 2.14 7.06
C CYS A 25 2.81 3.27 8.09
N LEU A 26 1.91 3.41 9.06
CA LEU A 26 1.88 4.54 9.99
C LEU A 26 1.75 5.87 9.23
N VAL A 27 0.83 5.91 8.25
CA VAL A 27 0.45 7.10 7.48
C VAL A 27 -1.05 7.31 7.67
N SER A 28 -1.42 8.29 8.50
CA SER A 28 -2.81 8.60 8.84
C SER A 28 -3.45 9.67 7.95
N SER A 29 -2.64 10.50 7.28
CA SER A 29 -3.10 11.70 6.55
C SER A 29 -2.53 11.75 5.14
N ALA A 30 -2.58 10.63 4.42
CA ALA A 30 -2.29 10.62 2.99
C ALA A 30 -3.36 11.44 2.25
N PRO A 31 -2.99 12.34 1.32
CA PRO A 31 -3.95 13.06 0.51
C PRO A 31 -4.88 12.13 -0.29
N GLU A 32 -6.13 12.54 -0.46
CA GLU A 32 -7.16 11.84 -1.26
C GLU A 32 -7.32 12.46 -2.66
N ASP A 33 -6.25 13.05 -3.17
CA ASP A 33 -6.10 13.55 -4.53
C ASP A 33 -4.77 13.04 -5.07
N TRP A 34 -4.75 12.59 -6.32
CA TRP A 34 -3.60 11.93 -6.92
C TRP A 34 -2.37 12.83 -7.00
N ASP A 35 -2.54 14.09 -7.41
CA ASP A 35 -1.43 15.00 -7.62
C ASP A 35 -0.87 15.46 -6.26
N LEU A 36 -1.74 15.81 -5.32
CA LEU A 36 -1.33 16.11 -3.93
C LEU A 36 -0.67 14.92 -3.26
N LEU A 37 -1.16 13.71 -3.52
CA LEU A 37 -0.58 12.50 -2.99
C LEU A 37 0.83 12.30 -3.54
N LEU A 38 1.05 12.44 -4.86
CA LEU A 38 2.38 12.36 -5.47
C LEU A 38 3.35 13.36 -4.87
N GLU A 39 2.95 14.63 -4.70
CA GLU A 39 3.75 15.65 -4.03
C GLU A 39 4.09 15.27 -2.59
N TRP A 40 3.11 14.78 -1.84
CA TRP A 40 3.31 14.25 -0.49
C TRP A 40 4.33 13.10 -0.49
N GLY A 41 4.26 12.18 -1.45
CA GLY A 41 5.19 11.07 -1.60
C GLY A 41 6.62 11.55 -1.88
N ILE A 42 6.79 12.48 -2.83
CA ILE A 42 8.08 13.09 -3.16
C ILE A 42 8.69 13.77 -1.93
N LYS A 43 7.87 14.46 -1.13
CA LYS A 43 8.32 15.17 0.08
C LYS A 43 8.69 14.22 1.23
N ASN A 44 7.83 13.23 1.52
CA ASN A 44 7.88 12.46 2.76
C ASN A 44 8.53 11.08 2.62
N LEU A 45 8.62 10.52 1.41
CA LEU A 45 9.19 9.20 1.15
C LEU A 45 10.58 9.30 0.52
N LYS A 46 11.41 10.24 0.99
CA LYS A 46 12.79 10.39 0.53
C LYS A 46 13.72 9.37 1.17
N GLY A 47 14.73 8.93 0.43
CA GLY A 47 15.73 7.96 0.90
C GLY A 47 15.30 6.49 0.81
N ARG A 48 15.99 5.66 1.61
CA ARG A 48 15.93 4.18 1.55
C ARG A 48 15.75 3.52 2.93
N SER A 49 15.26 4.26 3.93
CA SER A 49 14.96 3.66 5.23
C SER A 49 13.89 2.58 5.07
N PHE A 50 13.87 1.61 6.00
CA PHE A 50 12.92 0.49 5.96
C PHE A 50 11.48 0.97 5.80
N ARG A 51 11.05 1.95 6.62
CA ARG A 51 9.71 2.54 6.54
C ARG A 51 9.46 3.17 5.17
N VAL A 52 10.40 3.96 4.65
CA VAL A 52 10.24 4.63 3.35
C VAL A 52 10.08 3.61 2.22
N THR A 53 10.92 2.58 2.22
CA THR A 53 10.85 1.52 1.21
C THR A 53 9.55 0.72 1.32
N LEU A 54 9.14 0.37 2.54
CA LEU A 54 7.85 -0.27 2.83
C LEU A 54 6.67 0.56 2.34
N CYS A 55 6.63 1.86 2.65
CA CYS A 55 5.57 2.77 2.19
C CYS A 55 5.50 2.83 0.65
N LYS A 56 6.64 2.93 -0.03
CA LYS A 56 6.67 2.95 -1.51
C LYS A 56 6.13 1.65 -2.10
N ILE A 57 6.58 0.51 -1.57
CA ILE A 57 6.14 -0.81 -2.05
C ILE A 57 4.64 -1.01 -1.78
N ALA A 58 4.18 -0.67 -0.58
CA ALA A 58 2.77 -0.74 -0.20
C ALA A 58 1.90 0.12 -1.11
N TRP A 59 2.28 1.37 -1.34
CA TRP A 59 1.58 2.27 -2.25
C TRP A 59 1.45 1.67 -3.65
N TRP A 60 2.57 1.30 -4.28
CA TRP A 60 2.55 0.78 -5.66
C TRP A 60 1.79 -0.54 -5.77
N ALA A 61 1.89 -1.41 -4.75
CA ALA A 61 1.10 -2.63 -4.68
C ALA A 61 -0.41 -2.32 -4.62
N THR A 62 -0.84 -1.36 -3.79
CA THR A 62 -2.26 -0.97 -3.72
C THR A 62 -2.76 -0.43 -5.06
N VAL A 63 -2.00 0.47 -5.70
CA VAL A 63 -2.35 1.01 -7.03
C VAL A 63 -2.51 -0.11 -8.05
N TYR A 64 -1.56 -1.04 -8.08
CA TYR A 64 -1.59 -2.19 -8.99
C TYR A 64 -2.81 -3.09 -8.76
N HIS A 65 -3.09 -3.48 -7.52
CA HIS A 65 -4.20 -4.39 -7.22
C HIS A 65 -5.58 -3.77 -7.43
N LEU A 66 -5.73 -2.46 -7.17
CA LEU A 66 -6.96 -1.74 -7.49
C LEU A 66 -7.19 -1.65 -9.01
N TRP A 67 -6.13 -1.37 -9.77
CA TRP A 67 -6.19 -1.40 -11.23
C TRP A 67 -6.53 -2.80 -11.77
N LEU A 68 -5.90 -3.84 -11.22
CA LEU A 68 -6.16 -5.24 -11.58
C LEU A 68 -7.62 -5.62 -11.30
N GLN A 69 -8.17 -5.24 -10.15
CA GLN A 69 -9.57 -5.49 -9.80
C GLN A 69 -10.53 -4.77 -10.75
N ARG A 70 -10.26 -3.51 -11.08
CA ARG A 70 -11.07 -2.75 -12.05
C ARG A 70 -11.10 -3.48 -13.40
N ASN A 71 -9.94 -3.93 -13.89
CA ASN A 71 -9.86 -4.64 -15.16
C ASN A 71 -10.57 -6.00 -15.12
N ALA A 72 -10.42 -6.76 -14.03
CA ALA A 72 -11.13 -8.03 -13.85
C ALA A 72 -12.65 -7.83 -13.88
N ARG A 73 -13.16 -6.78 -13.23
CA ARG A 73 -14.57 -6.42 -13.29
C ARG A 73 -15.03 -6.07 -14.72
N LEU A 74 -14.23 -5.31 -15.46
CA LEU A 74 -14.58 -4.85 -16.82
C LEU A 74 -14.53 -5.97 -17.87
N HIS A 75 -13.56 -6.88 -17.78
CA HIS A 75 -13.30 -7.87 -18.82
C HIS A 75 -13.76 -9.29 -18.48
N ALA A 76 -13.83 -9.63 -17.18
CA ALA A 76 -14.21 -10.96 -16.71
C ALA A 76 -15.47 -10.95 -15.82
N GLY A 77 -16.02 -9.77 -15.48
CA GLY A 77 -17.16 -9.66 -14.57
C GLY A 77 -16.84 -10.06 -13.13
N GLU A 78 -15.58 -10.28 -12.79
CA GLU A 78 -15.16 -10.78 -11.48
C GLU A 78 -14.99 -9.65 -10.46
N VAL A 79 -15.58 -9.82 -9.28
CA VAL A 79 -15.45 -8.89 -8.17
C VAL A 79 -14.88 -9.59 -6.94
N LYS A 80 -13.69 -9.17 -6.51
CA LYS A 80 -13.09 -9.62 -5.24
C LYS A 80 -13.55 -8.74 -4.09
N SER A 81 -13.64 -9.33 -2.90
CA SER A 81 -13.88 -8.59 -1.66
C SER A 81 -12.67 -7.72 -1.28
N GLU A 82 -12.89 -6.74 -0.40
CA GLU A 82 -11.82 -5.89 0.12
C GLU A 82 -10.74 -6.73 0.81
N GLU A 83 -11.14 -7.73 1.58
CA GLU A 83 -10.24 -8.64 2.31
C GLU A 83 -9.37 -9.44 1.35
N GLN A 84 -9.92 -9.91 0.23
CA GLN A 84 -9.15 -10.65 -0.77
C GLN A 84 -8.07 -9.77 -1.41
N ILE A 85 -8.39 -8.52 -1.72
CA ILE A 85 -7.44 -7.56 -2.29
C ILE A 85 -6.39 -7.16 -1.26
N ILE A 86 -6.81 -6.84 -0.03
CA ILE A 86 -5.90 -6.52 1.08
C ILE A 86 -4.93 -7.69 1.31
N LYS A 87 -5.42 -8.93 1.33
CA LYS A 87 -4.58 -10.12 1.48
C LYS A 87 -3.55 -10.26 0.35
N ALA A 88 -3.96 -9.98 -0.90
CA ALA A 88 -3.06 -10.01 -2.05
C ALA A 88 -1.97 -8.92 -1.95
N ILE A 89 -2.35 -7.69 -1.60
CA ILE A 89 -1.41 -6.58 -1.37
C ILE A 89 -0.42 -6.96 -0.25
N ARG A 90 -0.90 -7.44 0.90
CA ARG A 90 -0.04 -7.83 2.02
C ARG A 90 0.97 -8.90 1.62
N ARG A 91 0.55 -9.91 0.86
CA ARG A 91 1.44 -10.96 0.36
C ARG A 91 2.54 -10.39 -0.52
N ASP A 92 2.19 -9.53 -1.47
CA ASP A 92 3.14 -8.95 -2.41
C ASP A 92 4.13 -7.99 -1.73
N VAL A 93 3.64 -7.19 -0.78
CA VAL A 93 4.49 -6.31 0.03
C VAL A 93 5.44 -7.13 0.88
N LYS A 94 4.94 -8.16 1.59
CA LYS A 94 5.76 -9.04 2.42
C LYS A 94 6.89 -9.68 1.60
N ALA A 95 6.57 -10.31 0.47
CA ALA A 95 7.55 -10.95 -0.39
C ALA A 95 8.66 -9.98 -0.87
N LYS A 96 8.31 -8.72 -1.15
CA LYS A 96 9.29 -7.68 -1.53
C LYS A 96 10.11 -7.16 -0.36
N MET A 97 9.58 -7.21 0.86
CA MET A 97 10.24 -6.73 2.06
C MET A 97 11.16 -7.77 2.72
N GLU A 98 10.91 -9.07 2.51
CA GLU A 98 11.73 -10.16 3.07
C GLU A 98 13.21 -10.07 2.65
N ALA A 99 13.50 -9.51 1.47
CA ALA A 99 14.87 -9.31 0.99
C ALA A 99 15.58 -8.08 1.62
N ILE A 100 14.87 -7.23 2.36
CA ILE A 100 15.37 -5.95 2.84
C ILE A 100 15.82 -6.08 4.30
N LYS A 101 17.11 -5.92 4.53
CA LYS A 101 17.68 -5.83 5.88
C LYS A 101 17.52 -4.43 6.44
N ALA A 102 17.22 -4.35 7.73
CA ALA A 102 17.16 -3.09 8.47
C ALA A 102 17.67 -3.29 9.90
N PRO A 103 18.29 -2.26 10.51
CA PRO A 103 18.65 -2.32 11.91
C PRO A 103 17.41 -2.46 12.79
N ALA A 104 17.49 -3.29 13.82
CA ALA A 104 16.42 -3.47 14.78
C ALA A 104 16.13 -2.14 15.48
N SER A 105 14.85 -1.77 15.51
CA SER A 105 14.35 -0.60 16.22
C SER A 105 12.89 -0.85 16.59
N ILE A 106 12.36 -0.10 17.56
CA ILE A 106 10.94 -0.18 17.93
C ILE A 106 10.07 0.06 16.68
N LEU A 107 10.41 1.08 15.89
CA LEU A 107 9.71 1.38 14.63
C LEU A 107 9.77 0.21 13.64
N HIS A 108 10.93 -0.42 13.45
CA HIS A 108 11.07 -1.59 12.58
C HIS A 108 10.19 -2.74 13.07
N ASN A 109 10.23 -3.06 14.37
CA ASN A 109 9.43 -4.13 14.96
C ASN A 109 7.93 -3.87 14.82
N THR A 110 7.47 -2.65 15.09
CA THR A 110 6.06 -2.25 14.90
C THR A 110 5.63 -2.44 13.45
N LEU A 111 6.45 -1.98 12.49
CA LEU A 111 6.13 -2.13 11.06
C LEU A 111 6.11 -3.61 10.64
N CYS A 112 7.08 -4.42 11.07
CA CYS A 112 7.08 -5.85 10.78
C CYS A 112 5.85 -6.55 11.35
N ASN A 113 5.43 -6.20 12.57
CA ASN A 113 4.21 -6.72 13.20
C ASN A 113 2.95 -6.32 12.43
N ASN A 114 2.79 -5.04 12.07
CA ASN A 114 1.66 -4.54 11.28
C ASN A 114 1.49 -5.33 9.97
N TRP A 115 2.60 -5.68 9.34
CA TRP A 115 2.65 -6.34 8.03
C TRP A 115 2.79 -7.87 8.10
N HIS A 116 2.95 -8.45 9.29
CA HIS A 116 3.28 -9.88 9.49
C HIS A 116 4.53 -10.33 8.70
N ILE A 117 5.53 -9.45 8.63
CA ILE A 117 6.86 -9.72 8.06
C ILE A 117 7.71 -10.35 9.16
N LEU A 118 8.46 -11.41 8.82
CA LEU A 118 9.38 -12.04 9.77
C LEU A 118 10.54 -11.08 10.06
N LEU A 119 10.92 -10.97 11.34
CA LEU A 119 12.05 -10.14 11.75
C LEU A 119 13.35 -10.78 11.23
N CYS A 120 13.90 -10.28 10.13
CA CYS A 120 15.28 -10.53 9.76
C CYS A 120 16.17 -9.52 10.49
N THR A 121 16.53 -9.84 11.73
CA THR A 121 17.61 -9.12 12.43
C THR A 121 18.92 -9.43 11.71
N ALA A 122 19.59 -8.39 11.21
CA ALA A 122 20.97 -8.49 10.72
C ALA A 122 21.96 -8.50 11.89
#